data_AF-A0A2W4VVW2-F1
#
_entry.id   AF-A0A2W4VVW2-F1
#
_cell.length_a   1.000
_cell.length_b   1.000
_cell.length_c   1.000
_cell.angle_alpha   90.00
_cell.angle_beta   90.00
_cell.angle_gamma   90.00
#
_symmetry.space_group_name_H-M   'P 1'
#
loop_
_entity.id
_entity.type
_entity.pdbx_description
1 polymer ?
#
loop_
_entity_poly.entity_id
_entity_poly.type
_entity_poly.pdbx_seq_one_letter_code
_entity_poly.pdbx_strand_id
1 'polypeptide(L)'
;MAPRKTTAKSTGKTSDSPPSAMSTGGGLKVQVFYMAARSNNPNAPLKDALWFATYPIVPRTGDCVFRDGVYYLVERVFLYENLAAGWCADVEVSFYSRR
;
A
#
# COMPACT_ATOMS: atom_id res chain seq x y z
N MET A 1 6.51 -34.18 56.50
CA MET A 1 5.84 -32.91 56.19
C MET A 1 6.77 -32.07 55.31
N ALA A 2 6.31 -31.67 54.13
CA ALA A 2 6.82 -30.52 53.36
C ALA A 2 5.97 -29.28 53.76
N PRO A 3 6.31 -27.99 53.44
CA PRO A 3 6.86 -27.58 52.15
C PRO A 3 7.81 -26.35 52.07
N ARG A 4 8.60 -26.37 50.98
CA ARG A 4 8.91 -25.32 49.98
C ARG A 4 9.41 -23.93 50.43
N LYS A 5 10.66 -23.64 50.07
CA LYS A 5 11.21 -22.28 49.88
C LYS A 5 10.56 -21.63 48.65
N THR A 6 10.13 -20.38 48.85
CA THR A 6 9.56 -19.44 47.88
C THR A 6 10.59 -18.95 46.86
N THR A 7 10.29 -19.10 45.58
CA THR A 7 11.01 -18.46 44.47
C THR A 7 10.26 -17.20 44.07
N ALA A 8 10.92 -16.03 44.09
CA ALA A 8 10.40 -14.78 43.56
C ALA A 8 11.30 -14.22 42.46
N LYS A 9 10.67 -13.99 41.30
CA LYS A 9 10.89 -12.90 40.33
C LYS A 9 12.15 -12.91 39.43
N SER A 10 11.94 -13.25 38.16
CA SER A 10 12.29 -12.36 37.05
C SER A 10 11.38 -12.63 35.86
N THR A 11 10.66 -11.59 35.47
CA THR A 11 9.69 -11.51 34.38
C THR A 11 10.41 -11.41 33.04
N GLY A 12 10.51 -12.52 32.30
CA GLY A 12 10.74 -12.50 30.85
C GLY A 12 9.40 -12.53 30.13
N LYS A 13 8.70 -11.39 30.05
CA LYS A 13 7.59 -11.24 29.10
C LYS A 13 8.23 -11.07 27.72
N THR A 14 8.22 -12.12 26.91
CA THR A 14 8.29 -11.97 25.45
C THR A 14 7.10 -11.12 25.05
N SER A 15 7.35 -9.84 24.79
CA SER A 15 6.40 -8.98 24.11
C SER A 15 6.34 -9.42 22.64
N ASP A 16 5.64 -10.52 22.39
CA ASP A 16 4.94 -10.69 21.12
C ASP A 16 3.81 -9.67 21.13
N SER A 17 4.17 -8.42 20.86
CA SER A 17 3.20 -7.44 20.42
C SER A 17 2.67 -7.97 19.08
N PRO A 18 1.37 -8.29 18.95
CA PRO A 18 0.82 -8.48 17.62
C PRO A 18 1.10 -7.21 16.81
N PRO A 19 1.35 -7.30 15.49
CA PRO A 19 1.52 -6.11 14.67
C PRO A 19 0.32 -5.21 14.96
N SER A 20 0.60 -3.97 15.37
CA SER A 20 -0.39 -2.95 15.71
C SER A 20 -1.55 -3.07 14.74
N ALA A 21 -2.74 -3.36 15.29
CA ALA A 21 -3.97 -3.41 14.55
C ALA A 21 -4.02 -2.16 13.65
N MET A 22 -3.95 -2.37 12.32
CA MET A 22 -4.25 -1.33 11.35
C MET A 22 -5.65 -0.84 11.69
N SER A 23 -5.76 0.45 12.05
CA SER A 23 -7.03 1.08 12.38
C SER A 23 -8.10 0.68 11.36
N THR A 24 -9.12 -0.02 11.87
CA THR A 24 -10.23 -0.65 11.17
C THR A 24 -11.21 0.38 10.59
N GLY A 25 -10.72 1.27 9.72
CA GLY A 25 -11.55 2.31 9.10
C GLY A 25 -10.84 3.28 8.15
N GLY A 26 -9.51 3.26 8.03
CA GLY A 26 -8.77 4.09 7.08
C GLY A 26 -8.10 3.21 6.05
N GLY A 27 -8.48 3.32 4.77
CA GLY A 27 -7.80 2.59 3.71
C GLY A 27 -6.31 2.95 3.62
N LEU A 28 -5.59 2.19 2.81
CA LEU A 28 -4.17 2.32 2.56
C LEU A 28 -3.90 3.45 1.59
N LYS A 29 -3.18 4.47 2.06
CA LYS A 29 -2.79 5.62 1.25
C LYS A 29 -1.67 5.22 0.30
N VAL A 30 -1.87 5.49 -0.98
CA VAL A 30 -0.89 5.23 -2.02
C VAL A 30 -0.76 6.44 -2.93
N GLN A 31 0.45 6.70 -3.39
CA GLN A 31 0.72 7.67 -4.43
C GLN A 31 0.76 6.92 -5.76
N VAL A 32 0.05 7.43 -6.77
CA VAL A 32 -0.05 6.78 -8.07
C VAL A 32 0.53 7.69 -9.13
N PHE A 33 1.39 7.13 -9.96
CA PHE A 33 2.12 7.82 -11.01
C PHE A 33 1.85 7.19 -12.37
N TYR A 34 1.46 8.04 -13.31
CA TYR A 34 1.28 7.71 -14.72
C TYR A 34 2.26 8.50 -15.57
N MET A 35 3.02 7.81 -16.43
CA MET A 35 3.92 8.41 -17.42
C MET A 35 3.29 8.35 -18.80
N ALA A 36 2.93 9.51 -19.37
CA ALA A 36 2.37 9.60 -20.71
C ALA A 36 3.35 9.11 -21.78
N ALA A 37 4.65 9.37 -21.60
CA ALA A 37 5.70 8.93 -22.52
C ALA A 37 5.79 7.40 -22.71
N ARG A 38 5.19 6.61 -21.80
CA ARG A 38 5.17 5.14 -21.90
C ARG A 38 3.96 4.61 -22.69
N SER A 39 2.99 5.45 -23.04
CA SER A 39 1.80 5.03 -23.77
C SER A 39 1.93 5.35 -25.26
N ASN A 40 1.70 4.33 -26.10
CA ASN A 40 1.56 4.50 -27.56
C ASN A 40 0.09 4.61 -28.01
N ASN A 41 -0.86 4.65 -27.06
CA ASN A 41 -2.28 4.66 -27.39
C ASN A 41 -2.77 6.10 -27.66
N PRO A 42 -3.40 6.38 -28.81
CA PRO A 42 -3.85 7.74 -29.16
C PRO A 42 -4.95 8.29 -28.22
N ASN A 43 -5.66 7.41 -27.51
CA ASN A 43 -6.69 7.79 -26.54
C ASN A 43 -6.14 7.95 -25.12
N ALA A 44 -4.85 7.72 -24.91
CA ALA A 44 -4.25 7.86 -23.59
C ALA A 44 -4.10 9.33 -23.20
N PRO A 45 -4.16 9.65 -21.90
CA PRO A 45 -3.85 10.98 -21.41
C PRO A 45 -2.44 11.43 -21.86
N LEU A 46 -2.36 12.63 -22.42
CA LEU A 46 -1.14 13.19 -23.03
C LEU A 46 -0.13 13.73 -22.00
N LYS A 47 -0.55 13.90 -20.75
CA LYS A 47 0.28 14.48 -19.69
C LYS A 47 0.52 13.44 -18.61
N ASP A 48 1.71 13.48 -18.04
CA ASP A 48 2.01 12.75 -16.82
C ASP A 48 1.03 13.15 -15.73
N ALA A 49 0.73 12.20 -14.85
CA ALA A 49 -0.18 12.43 -13.74
C ALA A 49 0.38 11.80 -12.46
N LEU A 50 0.30 12.57 -11.38
CA LEU A 50 0.55 12.12 -10.02
C LEU A 50 -0.71 12.39 -9.22
N TRP A 51 -1.20 11.39 -8.50
CA TRP A 51 -2.31 11.58 -7.59
C TRP A 51 -2.20 10.70 -6.36
N PHE A 52 -3.04 11.03 -5.40
CA PHE A 52 -3.09 10.37 -4.10
C PHE A 52 -4.41 9.64 -3.97
N ALA A 53 -4.35 8.36 -3.61
CA ALA A 53 -5.51 7.50 -3.50
C ALA A 53 -5.49 6.75 -2.17
N THR A 54 -6.67 6.31 -1.74
CA THR A 54 -6.84 5.47 -0.56
C THR A 54 -7.60 4.23 -0.99
N TYR A 55 -6.98 3.06 -0.86
CA TYR A 55 -7.58 1.79 -1.26
C TYR A 55 -7.76 0.86 -0.05
N PRO A 56 -8.76 -0.03 -0.04
CA PRO A 56 -8.89 -1.02 1.03
C PRO A 56 -7.70 -2.00 1.11
N ILE A 57 -7.00 -2.16 -0.01
CA ILE A 57 -5.82 -3.01 -0.21
C ILE A 57 -4.85 -2.24 -1.12
N VAL A 58 -3.53 -2.36 -0.89
CA VAL A 58 -2.53 -1.81 -1.83
C VAL A 58 -2.72 -2.50 -3.18
N PRO A 59 -2.96 -1.74 -4.27
CA PRO A 59 -3.07 -2.32 -5.61
C PRO A 59 -1.84 -3.15 -5.96
N ARG A 60 -2.05 -4.24 -6.68
CA ARG A 60 -1.00 -5.16 -7.14
C ARG A 60 -0.77 -4.98 -8.63
N THR A 61 0.40 -5.38 -9.12
CA THR A 61 0.66 -5.46 -10.56
C THR A 61 -0.40 -6.31 -11.25
N GLY A 62 -0.99 -5.77 -12.32
CA GLY A 62 -2.11 -6.37 -13.05
C GLY A 62 -3.49 -5.89 -12.61
N ASP A 63 -3.63 -5.25 -11.45
CA ASP A 63 -4.90 -4.64 -11.04
C ASP A 63 -5.22 -3.41 -11.90
N CYS A 64 -6.50 -3.07 -12.00
CA CYS A 64 -6.95 -1.84 -12.65
C CYS A 64 -7.40 -0.81 -11.60
N VAL A 65 -6.94 0.42 -11.75
CA VAL A 65 -7.39 1.57 -10.96
C VAL A 65 -8.13 2.56 -11.85
N PHE A 66 -9.10 3.28 -11.28
CA PHE A 66 -9.92 4.24 -12.01
C PHE A 66 -9.68 5.66 -11.51
N ARG A 67 -9.49 6.60 -12.44
CA ARG A 67 -9.35 8.03 -12.16
C ARG A 67 -9.89 8.84 -13.33
N ASP A 68 -10.73 9.83 -13.02
CA ASP A 68 -11.22 10.84 -13.97
C ASP A 68 -11.79 10.26 -15.29
N GLY A 69 -12.54 9.15 -15.21
CA GLY A 69 -13.11 8.50 -16.40
C GLY A 69 -12.19 7.51 -17.10
N VAL A 70 -10.95 7.36 -16.63
CA VAL A 70 -9.91 6.54 -17.27
C VAL A 70 -9.51 5.37 -16.37
N TYR A 71 -9.36 4.19 -16.99
CA TYR A 71 -8.76 3.04 -16.34
C TYR A 71 -7.26 3.02 -16.58
N TYR A 72 -6.52 2.66 -15.54
CA TYR A 72 -5.08 2.48 -15.58
C TYR A 72 -4.72 1.10 -15.04
N LEU A 73 -3.79 0.44 -15.71
CA LEU A 73 -3.25 -0.86 -15.29
C LEU A 73 -2.05 -0.62 -14.37
N VAL A 74 -2.01 -1.30 -13.24
CA VAL A 74 -0.87 -1.23 -12.33
C VAL A 74 0.28 -2.05 -12.89
N GLU A 75 1.41 -1.38 -13.11
CA GLU A 75 2.64 -1.98 -13.66
C GLU A 75 3.64 -2.31 -12.55
N ARG A 76 3.84 -1.39 -11.59
CA ARG A 76 4.81 -1.54 -10.50
C ARG A 76 4.27 -1.01 -9.19
N VAL A 77 4.73 -1.60 -8.10
CA VAL A 77 4.34 -1.24 -6.73
C VAL A 77 5.59 -1.17 -5.87
N PHE A 78 5.79 -0.05 -5.18
CA PHE A 78 6.93 0.23 -4.32
C PHE A 78 6.44 0.45 -2.89
N LEU A 79 6.54 -0.58 -2.04
CA LEU A 79 5.93 -0.59 -0.70
C LEU A 79 6.68 0.26 0.36
N TYR A 80 7.93 0.65 0.07
CA TYR A 80 8.82 1.28 1.07
C TYR A 80 9.63 2.47 0.54
N GLU A 81 9.30 2.93 -0.67
CA GLU A 81 10.00 4.07 -1.27
C GLU A 81 9.50 5.40 -0.69
N ASN A 82 8.19 5.49 -0.43
CA ASN A 82 7.59 6.63 0.26
C ASN A 82 7.77 6.54 1.78
N LEU A 83 8.70 7.31 2.33
CA LEU A 83 8.97 7.36 3.77
C LEU A 83 8.02 8.30 4.54
N ALA A 84 7.03 8.91 3.87
CA ALA A 84 6.07 9.78 4.53
C ALA A 84 5.13 8.99 5.44
N ALA A 85 4.89 9.52 6.65
CA ALA A 85 4.08 8.85 7.66
C ALA A 85 2.66 8.55 7.14
N GLY A 86 2.26 7.28 7.24
CA GLY A 86 0.92 6.80 6.84
C GLY A 86 0.75 6.51 5.35
N TRP A 87 1.82 6.56 4.55
CA TRP A 87 1.83 6.08 3.17
C TRP A 87 2.25 4.62 3.11
N CYS A 88 1.63 3.87 2.20
CA CYS A 88 1.79 2.42 2.13
C CYS A 88 2.47 1.95 0.84
N ALA A 89 2.39 2.74 -0.24
CA ALA A 89 3.06 2.42 -1.49
C ALA A 89 3.11 3.61 -2.45
N ASP A 90 4.10 3.60 -3.34
CA ASP A 90 4.03 4.27 -4.64
C ASP A 90 3.65 3.24 -5.72
N VAL A 91 2.81 3.65 -6.67
CA VAL A 91 2.25 2.77 -7.70
C VAL A 91 2.48 3.39 -9.06
N GLU A 92 3.20 2.70 -9.94
CA GLU A 92 3.30 3.10 -11.35
C GLU A 92 2.19 2.41 -12.15
N VAL A 93 1.54 3.19 -13.01
CA VAL A 93 0.46 2.71 -13.86
C VAL A 93 0.64 3.09 -15.32
N SER A 94 0.03 2.31 -16.20
CA SER A 94 -0.08 2.55 -17.64
C SER A 94 -1.55 2.77 -18.02
N PHE A 95 -1.80 3.43 -19.17
CA PHE A 95 -3.16 3.62 -19.66
C PHE A 95 -3.78 2.28 -20.06
N TYR A 96 -4.96 1.97 -19.52
CA TYR A 96 -5.72 0.77 -19.84
C TYR A 96 -6.96 1.10 -20.66
N SER A 97 -6.88 0.88 -21.97
CA SER A 97 -8.06 0.87 -22.84
C SER A 97 -8.77 -0.46 -22.69
N ARG A 98 -10.04 -0.46 -22.26
CA ARG A 98 -10.92 -1.58 -22.61
C ARG A 98 -11.09 -1.57 -24.13
N ARG A 99 -11.07 -2.75 -24.75
CA ARG A 99 -11.38 -2.90 -26.17
C ARG A 99 -12.81 -2.46 -26.45
#